data_AF-A0A7H0H058-F1
#
_entry.id   AF-A0A7H0H058-F1
#
_cell.length_a   1.000
_cell.length_b   1.000
_cell.length_c   1.000
_cell.angle_alpha   90.00
_cell.angle_beta   90.00
_cell.angle_gamma   90.00
#
_symmetry.space_group_name_H-M   'P 1'
#
loop_
_entity.id
_entity.type
_entity.pdbx_description
1 polymer ?
#
loop_
_entity_poly.entity_id
_entity_poly.type
_entity_poly.pdbx_seq_one_letter_code
_entity_poly.pdbx_strand_id
1 'polypeptide(L)'
;MCSKIAPNLTYATYSWDAKRKRLPVTEAEAKMPAVVMRDFSAHEFTYDESAKSLRLFSLDHRIVRVNTSDGIERFNKIYVPVQNGGQILLLKARTISPEARW
;
A
#
# COMPACT_ATOMS: atom_id res chain seq x y z
N MET A 1 0.19 -21.37 -17.14
CA MET A 1 -0.04 -20.28 -18.13
C MET A 1 -0.03 -18.96 -17.38
N CYS A 2 0.73 -17.97 -17.85
CA CYS A 2 0.80 -16.66 -17.23
C CYS A 2 -0.34 -15.79 -17.79
N SER A 3 -1.41 -15.55 -17.03
CA SER A 3 -2.43 -14.57 -17.43
C SER A 3 -1.75 -13.20 -17.55
N LYS A 4 -1.71 -12.64 -18.76
CA LYS A 4 -1.25 -11.27 -18.99
C LYS A 4 -2.25 -10.32 -18.32
N ILE A 5 -1.78 -9.55 -17.35
CA ILE A 5 -2.58 -8.51 -16.67
C ILE A 5 -2.70 -7.33 -17.63
N ALA A 6 -3.90 -6.78 -17.76
CA ALA A 6 -4.15 -5.69 -18.70
C ALA A 6 -3.42 -4.40 -18.26
N PRO A 7 -2.68 -3.72 -19.17
CA PRO A 7 -1.83 -2.58 -18.82
C PRO A 7 -2.61 -1.30 -18.46
N ASN A 8 -3.91 -1.25 -18.75
CA ASN A 8 -4.80 -0.16 -18.39
C ASN A 8 -5.19 -0.17 -16.90
N LEU A 9 -4.84 -1.22 -16.15
CA LEU A 9 -5.07 -1.27 -14.72
C LEU A 9 -4.06 -0.40 -13.99
N THR A 10 -4.57 0.41 -13.07
CA THR A 10 -3.80 1.18 -12.10
C THR A 10 -2.84 0.26 -11.38
N TYR A 11 -3.27 -0.91 -10.92
CA TYR A 11 -2.38 -1.91 -10.31
C TYR A 11 -1.14 -2.22 -11.16
N ALA A 12 -1.30 -2.38 -12.48
CA ALA A 12 -0.22 -2.79 -13.37
C ALA A 12 0.82 -1.69 -13.62
N THR A 13 0.43 -0.42 -13.50
CA THR A 13 1.28 0.74 -13.79
C THR A 13 1.65 1.55 -12.54
N TYR A 14 1.13 1.18 -11.37
CA TYR A 14 1.38 1.90 -10.12
C TYR A 14 2.83 1.78 -9.68
N SER A 15 3.52 2.92 -9.63
CA SER A 15 4.89 2.99 -9.16
C SER A 15 4.98 3.40 -7.70
N TRP A 16 5.64 2.57 -6.90
CA TRP A 16 6.15 2.95 -5.59
C TRP A 16 7.49 3.65 -5.78
N ASP A 17 7.54 4.96 -5.58
CA ASP A 17 8.79 5.72 -5.68
C ASP A 17 9.80 5.23 -4.62
N ALA A 18 10.78 4.46 -5.09
CA ALA A 18 11.83 3.88 -4.25
C ALA A 18 12.73 4.95 -3.60
N LYS A 19 12.79 6.19 -4.12
CA LYS A 19 13.60 7.28 -3.56
C LYS A 19 12.76 8.48 -3.14
N ARG A 20 11.51 8.24 -2.72
CA ARG A 20 10.59 9.28 -2.26
C ARG A 20 11.18 10.10 -1.11
N LYS A 21 11.15 11.43 -1.25
CA LYS A 21 11.46 12.38 -0.16
C LYS A 21 10.50 12.22 1.02
N ARG A 22 10.95 12.59 2.22
CA ARG A 22 10.07 12.68 3.40
C ARG A 22 8.98 13.72 3.14
N LEU A 23 7.73 13.37 3.46
CA LEU A 23 6.64 14.34 3.44
C LEU A 23 6.76 15.26 4.66
N PRO A 24 6.52 16.56 4.48
CA PRO A 24 6.51 17.50 5.60
C PRO A 24 5.37 17.17 6.57
N VAL A 25 5.54 17.57 7.83
CA VAL A 25 4.50 17.52 8.86
C VAL A 25 4.50 18.83 9.62
N THR A 26 3.32 19.24 10.06
CA THR A 26 3.12 20.37 10.98
C THR A 26 3.55 20.02 12.40
N GLU A 27 3.72 21.02 13.25
CA GLU A 27 4.03 20.80 14.68
C GLU A 27 2.90 20.06 15.41
N ALA A 28 1.64 20.31 15.04
CA ALA A 28 0.50 19.61 15.61
C ALA A 28 0.53 18.11 15.24
N GLU A 29 0.84 17.80 13.98
CA GLU A 29 0.99 16.42 13.49
C GLU A 29 2.17 15.69 14.14
N ALA A 30 3.26 16.39 14.42
CA ALA A 30 4.42 15.82 15.11
C ALA A 30 4.09 15.40 16.56
N LYS A 31 3.08 16.01 17.19
CA LYS A 31 2.62 15.68 18.55
C LYS A 31 1.61 14.52 18.59
N MET A 32 1.04 14.13 17.45
CA MET A 32 0.15 12.97 17.37
C MET A 32 0.95 11.65 17.45
N PRO A 33 0.41 10.56 18.02
CA PRO A 33 1.12 9.28 18.09
C PRO A 33 1.59 8.76 16.73
N ALA A 34 0.74 8.93 15.71
CA ALA A 34 1.04 8.64 14.32
C ALA A 34 0.16 9.49 13.40
N VAL A 35 0.58 9.63 12.13
CA VAL A 35 -0.12 10.39 11.10
C VAL A 35 -0.11 9.58 9.81
N VAL A 36 -1.29 9.40 9.20
CA VAL A 36 -1.41 8.80 7.88
C VAL A 36 -1.11 9.87 6.83
N MET A 37 0.06 9.76 6.22
CA MET A 37 0.58 10.73 5.25
C MET A 37 0.10 10.46 3.81
N ARG A 38 -0.30 9.21 3.55
CA ARG A 38 -0.93 8.79 2.29
C ARG A 38 -1.81 7.60 2.59
N ASP A 39 -3.02 7.63 2.07
CA ASP A 39 -3.90 6.47 1.96
C ASP A 39 -4.42 6.43 0.53
N PHE A 40 -3.98 5.45 -0.25
CA PHE A 40 -4.38 5.29 -1.63
C PHE A 40 -4.91 3.89 -1.83
N SER A 41 -6.11 3.78 -2.40
CA SER A 41 -6.70 2.51 -2.79
C SER A 41 -7.24 2.58 -4.23
N ALA A 42 -7.15 1.46 -4.94
CA ALA A 42 -7.74 1.27 -6.26
C ALA A 42 -8.40 -0.12 -6.33
N HIS A 43 -9.61 -0.17 -6.88
CA HIS A 43 -10.40 -1.39 -7.03
C HIS A 43 -10.86 -1.46 -8.47
N GLU A 44 -10.37 -2.45 -9.21
CA GLU A 44 -10.53 -2.51 -10.65
C GLU A 44 -11.05 -3.89 -11.06
N PHE A 45 -12.16 -3.89 -11.81
CA PHE A 45 -12.75 -5.11 -12.32
C PHE A 45 -12.33 -5.36 -13.76
N THR A 46 -11.99 -6.61 -14.06
CA THR A 46 -11.76 -7.08 -15.44
C THR A 46 -12.50 -8.37 -15.67
N TYR A 47 -13.06 -8.53 -16.86
CA TYR A 47 -13.61 -9.81 -17.27
C TYR A 47 -12.50 -10.69 -17.87
N ASP A 48 -12.34 -11.90 -17.34
CA ASP A 48 -11.50 -12.93 -17.94
C ASP A 48 -12.37 -13.80 -18.86
N GLU A 49 -12.25 -13.58 -20.16
CA GLU A 49 -12.94 -14.35 -21.21
C GLU A 49 -12.62 -15.85 -21.14
N SER A 50 -11.39 -16.23 -20.81
CA SER A 50 -10.97 -17.65 -20.74
C SER A 50 -11.62 -18.36 -19.57
N ALA A 51 -11.73 -17.68 -18.42
CA ALA A 51 -12.35 -18.22 -17.22
C ALA A 51 -13.85 -17.88 -17.11
N LYS A 52 -14.41 -17.16 -18.10
CA LYS A 52 -15.76 -16.60 -18.11
C LYS A 52 -16.18 -15.97 -16.78
N SER A 53 -15.27 -15.26 -16.14
CA SER A 53 -15.46 -14.76 -14.77
C SER A 53 -14.92 -13.34 -14.58
N LEU A 54 -15.53 -12.62 -13.65
CA LEU A 54 -15.05 -11.31 -13.23
C LEU A 54 -13.90 -11.47 -12.23
N ARG A 55 -12.81 -10.72 -12.45
CA ARG A 55 -11.69 -10.61 -11.53
C ARG A 55 -11.65 -9.22 -10.93
N LEU A 56 -11.32 -9.14 -9.65
CA LEU A 56 -11.06 -7.90 -8.93
C LEU A 56 -9.55 -7.78 -8.66
N PHE A 57 -8.99 -6.65 -9.05
CA PHE A 57 -7.66 -6.22 -8.64
C PHE A 57 -7.80 -5.12 -7.59
N SER A 58 -7.25 -5.37 -6.40
CA SER A 58 -7.16 -4.40 -5.32
C SER A 58 -5.71 -3.96 -5.15
N LEU A 59 -5.47 -2.66 -5.10
CA LEU A 59 -4.19 -2.07 -4.72
C LEU A 59 -4.39 -1.14 -3.53
N ASP A 60 -3.59 -1.33 -2.48
CA ASP A 60 -3.53 -0.46 -1.32
C ASP A 60 -2.10 0.03 -1.11
N HIS A 61 -1.92 1.34 -0.92
CA HIS A 61 -0.65 1.96 -0.58
C HIS A 61 -0.85 2.99 0.52
N ARG A 62 -0.33 2.65 1.70
CA ARG A 62 -0.35 3.53 2.88
C ARG A 62 1.05 3.98 3.27
N ILE A 63 1.15 5.23 3.69
CA ILE A 63 2.36 5.78 4.30
C ILE A 63 1.97 6.33 5.65
N VAL A 64 2.49 5.71 6.71
CA VAL A 64 2.25 6.15 8.08
C VAL A 64 3.55 6.72 8.63
N ARG A 65 3.49 7.93 9.18
CA ARG A 65 4.54 8.46 10.05
C ARG A 65 4.18 8.09 11.48
N VAL A 66 5.10 7.45 12.18
CA VAL A 66 4.94 7.10 13.59
C VAL A 66 5.88 7.99 14.40
N ASN A 67 5.36 8.67 15.42
CA ASN A 67 6.10 9.67 16.19
C ASN A 67 6.42 9.21 17.62
N THR A 68 5.59 8.35 18.22
CA THR A 68 5.72 7.94 19.62
C THR A 68 5.71 6.42 19.77
N SER A 69 6.17 5.90 20.92
CA SER A 69 6.12 4.47 21.23
C SER A 69 4.69 3.92 21.23
N ASP A 70 3.72 4.68 21.71
CA ASP A 70 2.29 4.34 21.61
C ASP A 70 1.83 4.23 20.14
N GLY A 71 2.32 5.14 19.28
CA GLY A 71 2.12 5.01 17.83
C GLY A 71 2.75 3.74 17.25
N ILE A 72 3.94 3.35 17.72
CA ILE A 72 4.59 2.11 17.26
C ILE A 72 3.71 0.91 17.58
N GLU A 73 3.22 0.80 18.82
CA GLU A 73 2.38 -0.33 19.22
C GLU A 73 1.08 -0.42 18.41
N ARG A 74 0.50 0.72 18.03
CA ARG A 74 -0.73 0.77 17.22
C ARG A 74 -0.52 0.42 15.75
N PHE A 75 0.68 0.67 15.21
CA PHE A 75 0.98 0.55 13.77
C PHE A 75 2.08 -0.47 13.45
N ASN A 76 2.49 -1.31 14.43
CA ASN A 76 3.47 -2.38 14.23
C ASN A 76 2.91 -3.58 13.46
N LYS A 77 1.60 -3.65 13.24
CA LYS A 77 0.92 -4.72 12.50
C LYS A 77 0.18 -4.14 11.30
N ILE A 78 0.28 -4.85 10.18
CA ILE A 78 -0.56 -4.60 9.01
C ILE A 78 -1.47 -5.79 8.79
N TYR A 79 -2.73 -5.52 8.45
CA TYR A 79 -3.67 -6.52 7.99
C TYR A 79 -3.81 -6.38 6.48
N VAL A 80 -3.54 -7.46 5.74
CA VAL A 80 -3.70 -7.51 4.29
C VAL A 80 -4.90 -8.39 4.00
N PRO A 81 -6.09 -7.81 3.74
CA PRO A 81 -7.28 -8.60 3.42
C PRO A 81 -7.09 -9.28 2.06
N VAL A 82 -7.21 -10.61 2.05
CA VAL A 82 -7.28 -11.41 0.82
C VAL A 82 -8.65 -12.05 0.77
N GLN A 83 -9.42 -11.77 -0.29
CA GLN A 83 -10.74 -12.38 -0.46
C GLN A 83 -10.61 -13.89 -0.71
N ASN A 84 -11.68 -14.65 -0.48
CA ASN A 84 -11.70 -16.09 -0.76
C ASN A 84 -11.39 -16.35 -2.24
N GLY A 85 -10.41 -17.21 -2.51
CA GLY A 85 -9.90 -17.47 -3.86
C GLY A 85 -9.01 -16.36 -4.44
N GLY A 86 -8.77 -15.29 -3.68
CA GLY A 86 -7.82 -14.23 -4.01
C GLY A 86 -6.38 -14.65 -3.73
N GLN A 87 -5.44 -13.94 -4.34
CA GLN A 87 -4.00 -14.15 -4.16
C GLN A 87 -3.28 -12.81 -4.03
N ILE A 88 -2.24 -12.76 -3.20
CA ILE A 88 -1.35 -11.60 -3.13
C ILE A 88 -0.44 -11.64 -4.35
N LEU A 89 -0.59 -10.66 -5.23
CA LEU A 89 0.26 -10.54 -6.43
C LEU A 89 1.59 -9.86 -6.12
N LEU A 90 1.58 -8.87 -5.22
CA LEU A 90 2.75 -8.07 -4.86
C LEU A 90 2.58 -7.51 -3.45
N LEU A 91 3.58 -7.73 -2.58
CA LEU A 91 3.67 -7.10 -1.27
C LEU A 91 4.99 -6.34 -1.17
N LYS A 92 4.90 -5.08 -0.79
CA LYS A 92 6.04 -4.19 -0.62
C LYS A 92 5.89 -3.41 0.68
N ALA A 93 6.92 -3.44 1.52
CA ALA A 93 6.96 -2.72 2.78
C ALA A 93 8.37 -2.20 3.05
N ARG A 94 8.50 -1.05 3.70
CA ARG A 94 9.78 -0.53 4.19
C ARG A 94 9.56 0.46 5.33
N THR A 95 10.55 0.56 6.20
CA THR A 95 10.63 1.57 7.25
C THR A 95 11.70 2.59 6.89
N ILE A 96 11.49 3.86 7.22
CA ILE A 96 12.47 4.93 6.99
C ILE A 96 12.79 5.56 8.35
N SER A 97 13.90 5.13 8.97
CA SER A 97 14.39 5.70 10.22
C SER A 97 14.77 7.17 10.04
N PRO A 98 14.68 8.02 11.10
CA PRO A 98 15.08 9.44 11.04
C PRO A 98 16.45 9.66 10.39
N GLU A 99 17.39 8.74 10.64
CA GLU A 99 18.77 8.75 10.16
C GLU A 99 18.94 8.19 8.73
N ALA A 100 17.84 7.81 8.06
CA ALA A 100 17.82 7.15 6.76
C ALA A 100 18.64 5.85 6.67
N ARG A 101 18.88 5.20 7.81
CA ARG A 101 19.48 3.87 7.90
C ARG A 101 18.42 2.79 7.63
N TRP A 102 18.75 1.86 6.75
CA TRP A 102 17.91 0.77 6.23
C TRP A 102 18.13 -0.53 6.99
#